data_AF-A0AA50K842-F1
#
_entry.id   AF-A0AA50K842-F1
#
_cell.length_a   1.000
_cell.length_b   1.000
_cell.length_c   1.000
_cell.angle_alpha   90.00
_cell.angle_beta   90.00
_cell.angle_gamma   90.00
#
_symmetry.space_group_name_H-M   'P 1'
#
loop_
_entity.id
_entity.type
_entity.pdbx_description
1 polymer ?
#
loop_
_entity_poly.entity_id
_entity_poly.type
_entity_poly.pdbx_seq_one_letter_code
_entity_poly.pdbx_strand_id
1 'polypeptide(L)'
;EREITKSVFMSQSTDIYTNLALEDWMYRNMDFSNHHVMMVWRNEPSVVIGRHQNPWQEANIPLLNERDIALARRNSGGGTVYHDRGNLNVTFFTPRERYDRKYNLELIKRALFRGFGVKSIINERQD
;
A
#
# COMPACT_ATOMS: atom_id res chain seq x y z
N GLU A 1 -5.78 -23.21 -20.11
CA GLU A 1 -5.65 -21.88 -19.46
C GLU A 1 -4.19 -21.47 -19.50
N ARG A 2 -3.86 -20.20 -19.76
CA ARG A 2 -2.46 -19.74 -19.69
C ARG A 2 -2.04 -19.73 -18.21
N GLU A 3 -0.82 -20.20 -17.92
CA GLU A 3 -0.28 -20.24 -16.56
C GLU A 3 -0.12 -18.82 -16.00
N ILE A 4 -0.56 -18.59 -14.76
CA ILE A 4 -0.44 -17.28 -14.10
C ILE A 4 0.94 -17.19 -13.45
N THR A 5 1.76 -16.27 -13.95
CA THR A 5 3.04 -15.93 -13.32
C THR A 5 2.81 -15.11 -12.06
N LYS A 6 3.57 -15.37 -10.99
CA LYS A 6 3.50 -14.62 -9.74
C LYS A 6 4.86 -14.04 -9.40
N SER A 7 4.91 -12.76 -9.03
CA SER A 7 6.15 -12.10 -8.63
C SER A 7 5.97 -11.24 -7.39
N VAL A 8 7.02 -11.13 -6.60
CA VAL A 8 7.09 -10.24 -5.44
C VAL A 8 8.22 -9.24 -5.66
N PHE A 9 7.92 -7.95 -5.59
CA PHE A 9 8.90 -6.87 -5.65
C PHE A 9 9.00 -6.24 -4.27
N MET A 10 10.23 -5.99 -3.82
CA MET A 10 10.50 -5.26 -2.58
C MET A 10 11.21 -3.97 -2.92
N SER A 11 10.56 -2.83 -2.68
CA SER A 11 11.22 -1.54 -2.88
C SER A 11 12.38 -1.39 -1.90
N GLN A 12 13.52 -0.93 -2.42
CA GLN A 12 14.68 -0.57 -1.61
C GLN A 12 14.67 0.90 -1.19
N SER A 13 13.75 1.71 -1.74
CA SER A 13 13.57 3.10 -1.34
C SER A 13 12.69 3.21 -0.10
N THR A 14 13.04 4.12 0.80
CA THR A 14 12.20 4.56 1.92
C THR A 14 11.54 5.91 1.67
N ASP A 15 11.69 6.49 0.47
CA ASP A 15 11.04 7.75 0.11
C ASP A 15 9.60 7.50 -0.37
N ILE A 16 8.64 8.19 0.26
CA ILE A 16 7.21 8.03 -0.03
C ILE A 16 6.87 8.42 -1.48
N TYR A 17 7.51 9.45 -2.02
CA TYR A 17 7.24 9.92 -3.38
C TYR A 17 7.74 8.92 -4.42
N THR A 18 8.95 8.40 -4.22
CA THR A 18 9.55 7.35 -5.05
C THR A 18 8.70 6.08 -5.04
N ASN A 19 8.24 5.65 -3.87
CA ASN A 19 7.44 4.43 -3.77
C ASN A 19 6.06 4.58 -4.41
N LEU A 20 5.38 5.72 -4.24
CA LEU A 20 4.11 6.00 -4.93
C LEU A 20 4.30 6.12 -6.45
N ALA A 21 5.43 6.70 -6.89
CA ALA A 21 5.75 6.77 -8.31
C ALA A 21 6.01 5.38 -8.91
N LEU A 22 6.72 4.50 -8.18
CA LEU A 22 6.93 3.11 -8.59
C LEU A 22 5.61 2.34 -8.66
N GLU A 23 4.73 2.50 -7.66
CA GLU A 23 3.39 1.90 -7.67
C GLU A 23 2.59 2.31 -8.91
N ASP A 24 2.54 3.62 -9.21
CA ASP A 24 1.82 4.15 -10.37
C ASP A 24 2.47 3.71 -11.70
N TRP A 25 3.80 3.65 -11.75
CA TRP A 25 4.51 3.18 -12.93
C TRP A 25 4.22 1.70 -13.20
N MET A 26 4.27 0.83 -12.18
CA MET A 26 3.91 -0.58 -12.31
C MET A 26 2.46 -0.71 -12.78
N TYR A 27 1.54 0.04 -12.17
CA TYR A 27 0.12 0.04 -12.55
C TYR A 27 -0.11 0.39 -14.03
N ARG A 28 0.63 1.37 -14.57
CA ARG A 28 0.44 1.87 -15.94
C ARG A 28 1.18 1.07 -17.01
N ASN A 29 2.30 0.45 -16.67
CA ASN A 29 3.24 -0.08 -17.66
C ASN A 29 3.35 -1.61 -17.67
N MET A 30 2.86 -2.32 -16.65
CA MET A 30 2.89 -3.77 -16.61
C MET A 30 1.59 -4.39 -17.13
N ASP A 31 1.69 -5.56 -17.78
CA ASP A 31 0.53 -6.37 -18.16
C ASP A 31 0.21 -7.38 -17.05
N PHE A 32 -0.91 -7.16 -16.35
CA PHE A 32 -1.36 -8.03 -15.27
C PHE A 32 -2.29 -9.16 -15.74
N SER A 33 -2.58 -9.29 -17.03
CA SER A 33 -3.56 -10.27 -17.54
C SER A 33 -3.25 -11.71 -17.14
N ASN A 34 -1.96 -12.08 -17.14
CA ASN A 34 -1.47 -13.38 -16.68
C ASN A 34 -0.26 -13.25 -15.73
N HIS A 35 -0.09 -12.08 -15.11
CA HIS A 35 1.02 -11.79 -14.19
C HIS A 35 0.47 -11.12 -12.93
N HIS A 36 0.48 -11.83 -11.81
CA HIS A 36 0.05 -11.28 -10.54
C HIS A 36 1.27 -10.80 -9.75
N VAL A 37 1.22 -9.56 -9.29
CA VAL A 37 2.37 -8.92 -8.65
C VAL A 37 2.00 -8.44 -7.26
N MET A 38 2.87 -8.70 -6.29
CA MET A 38 2.82 -8.09 -4.96
C MET A 38 4.03 -7.18 -4.79
N MET A 39 3.80 -5.90 -4.50
CA MET A 39 4.86 -4.96 -4.13
C MET A 39 4.83 -4.72 -2.62
N VAL A 40 5.98 -4.87 -1.97
CA VAL A 40 6.16 -4.63 -0.54
C VAL A 40 7.11 -3.45 -0.36
N TRP A 41 6.75 -2.50 0.49
CA TRP A 41 7.48 -1.24 0.63
C TRP A 41 7.26 -0.60 2.01
N ARG A 42 8.18 0.27 2.41
CA ARG A 42 8.15 1.02 3.66
C ARG A 42 8.63 2.43 3.40
N ASN A 43 8.25 3.38 4.26
CA ASN A 43 8.61 4.78 4.09
C ASN A 43 9.27 5.33 5.36
N GLU A 44 10.09 6.36 5.19
CA GLU A 44 10.40 7.29 6.28
C GLU A 44 9.13 7.98 6.80
N PRO A 45 9.18 8.62 7.99
CA PRO A 45 8.08 9.40 8.53
C PRO A 45 7.33 10.21 7.47
N SER A 46 6.08 9.84 7.24
CA SER A 46 5.24 10.50 6.22
C SER A 46 3.76 10.40 6.55
N VAL A 47 3.02 11.46 6.22
CA VAL A 47 1.56 11.47 6.21
C VAL A 47 1.09 11.28 4.77
N VAL A 48 0.25 10.27 4.55
CA VAL A 48 -0.28 9.93 3.24
C VAL A 48 -1.78 10.13 3.21
N ILE A 49 -2.23 11.18 2.51
CA ILE A 49 -3.64 11.50 2.34
C ILE A 49 -4.22 10.84 1.09
N GLY A 50 -5.51 10.51 1.13
CA GLY A 50 -6.27 10.01 -0.01
C GLY A 50 -6.43 11.05 -1.13
N ARG A 51 -6.70 10.57 -2.34
CA ARG A 51 -6.81 11.39 -3.56
C ARG A 51 -7.68 12.64 -3.40
N HIS A 52 -8.80 12.53 -2.68
CA HIS A 52 -9.83 13.57 -2.57
C HIS A 52 -9.86 14.32 -1.22
N GLN A 53 -8.86 14.12 -0.36
CA GLN A 53 -8.85 14.75 0.97
C GLN A 53 -8.22 16.15 0.98
N ASN A 54 -8.65 16.96 1.95
CA ASN A 54 -8.08 18.28 2.21
C ASN A 54 -6.92 18.15 3.21
N PRO A 55 -5.65 18.43 2.83
CA PRO A 55 -4.51 18.27 3.72
C PRO A 55 -4.60 19.11 5.00
N TRP A 56 -5.21 20.30 4.94
CA TRP A 56 -5.34 21.21 6.09
C TRP A 56 -6.37 20.72 7.12
N GLN A 57 -7.30 19.84 6.74
CA GLN A 57 -8.27 19.24 7.67
C GLN A 57 -7.76 17.93 8.27
N GLU A 58 -6.81 17.28 7.60
CA GLU A 58 -6.39 15.92 7.89
C GLU A 58 -5.07 15.83 8.65
N ALA A 59 -4.22 16.86 8.55
CA ALA A 59 -2.89 16.85 9.11
C ALA A 59 -2.48 18.22 9.67
N ASN A 60 -1.65 18.20 10.72
CA ASN A 60 -1.04 19.40 11.27
C ASN A 60 0.18 19.81 10.43
N ILE A 61 -0.07 20.57 9.34
CA ILE A 61 0.96 20.97 8.37
C ILE A 61 2.16 21.69 9.02
N PRO A 62 1.98 22.66 9.95
CA PRO A 62 3.10 23.27 10.65
C PRO A 62 4.01 22.25 11.36
N LEU A 63 3.42 21.27 12.07
CA LEU A 63 4.17 20.23 12.77
C LEU A 63 4.92 19.31 11.80
N LEU A 64 4.30 18.95 10.68
CA LEU A 64 4.95 18.12 9.66
C LEU A 64 6.20 18.80 9.11
N ASN A 65 6.10 20.09 8.78
CA ASN A 65 7.23 20.88 8.30
C ASN A 65 8.33 21.03 9.37
N GLU A 66 7.95 21.29 10.63
CA GLU A 66 8.91 21.41 11.73
C GLU A 66 9.71 20.12 11.96
N ARG A 67 9.07 18.97 11.78
CA ARG A 67 9.66 17.64 12.03
C ARG A 67 10.22 16.95 10.80
N ASP A 68 10.24 17.62 9.66
CA ASP A 68 10.66 17.05 8.37
C ASP A 68 9.91 15.76 8.02
N ILE A 69 8.61 15.73 8.31
CA ILE A 69 7.72 14.61 7.98
C ILE A 69 7.05 14.90 6.64
N ALA A 70 7.29 14.02 5.66
CA ALA A 70 6.78 14.22 4.31
C ALA A 70 5.25 14.16 4.27
N LEU A 71 4.62 15.01 3.46
CA LEU A 71 3.20 14.94 3.13
C LEU A 71 3.03 14.48 1.68
N ALA A 72 2.32 13.37 1.48
CA ALA A 72 2.07 12.81 0.15
C ALA A 72 0.58 12.58 -0.09
N ARG A 73 0.15 12.75 -1.34
CA ARG A 73 -1.21 12.40 -1.79
C ARG A 73 -1.13 11.19 -2.71
N ARG A 74 -1.81 10.10 -2.34
CA ARG A 74 -1.83 8.88 -3.15
C ARG A 74 -2.93 8.92 -4.23
N ASN A 75 -2.77 8.09 -5.26
CA ASN A 75 -3.74 8.00 -6.36
C ASN A 75 -5.06 7.33 -5.97
N SER A 76 -5.06 6.50 -4.94
CA SER A 76 -6.25 5.83 -4.41
C SER A 76 -7.06 6.74 -3.46
N GLY A 77 -8.35 6.43 -3.31
CA GLY A 77 -9.22 7.08 -2.32
C GLY A 77 -8.96 6.60 -0.88
N GLY A 78 -9.93 6.85 0.01
CA GLY A 78 -9.83 6.50 1.44
C GLY A 78 -9.32 7.65 2.30
N GLY A 79 -8.98 7.33 3.56
CA GLY A 79 -8.59 8.31 4.58
C GLY A 79 -7.08 8.61 4.64
N THR A 80 -6.69 9.34 5.68
CA THR A 80 -5.29 9.72 5.94
C THR A 80 -4.63 8.68 6.86
N VAL A 81 -3.38 8.33 6.56
CA VAL A 81 -2.57 7.42 7.39
C VAL A 81 -1.18 8.00 7.61
N TYR A 82 -0.53 7.55 8.70
CA TYR A 82 0.86 7.87 9.00
C TYR A 82 1.73 6.64 8.77
N HIS A 83 2.87 6.83 8.11
CA HIS A 83 3.87 5.81 7.85
C HIS A 83 5.17 6.16 8.57
N ASP A 84 5.88 5.11 8.96
CA ASP A 84 7.28 5.12 9.36
C ASP A 84 7.91 3.77 9.03
N ARG A 85 9.16 3.53 9.46
CA ARG A 85 9.88 2.26 9.22
C ARG A 85 9.26 1.05 9.90
N GLY A 86 8.38 1.25 10.89
CA GLY A 86 7.60 0.22 11.56
C GLY A 86 6.31 -0.15 10.82
N ASN A 87 5.86 0.67 9.88
CA ASN A 87 4.71 0.41 9.03
C ASN A 87 5.10 -0.29 7.72
N LEU A 88 4.45 -1.42 7.41
CA LEU A 88 4.62 -2.15 6.14
C LEU A 88 3.47 -1.84 5.19
N ASN A 89 3.81 -1.39 3.98
CA ASN A 89 2.86 -1.17 2.89
C ASN A 89 2.92 -2.34 1.89
N VAL A 90 1.75 -2.78 1.43
CA VAL A 90 1.63 -3.89 0.48
C VAL A 90 0.63 -3.50 -0.60
N THR A 91 1.07 -3.55 -1.85
CA THR A 91 0.22 -3.33 -3.04
C THR A 91 0.06 -4.65 -3.80
N PHE A 92 -1.18 -5.00 -4.14
CA PHE A 92 -1.51 -6.17 -4.95
C PHE A 92 -1.98 -5.73 -6.34
N PHE A 93 -1.27 -6.14 -7.38
CA PHE A 93 -1.64 -5.93 -8.76
C PHE A 93 -2.21 -7.22 -9.35
N THR A 94 -3.48 -7.17 -9.73
CA THR A 94 -4.21 -8.23 -10.41
C THR A 94 -5.07 -7.63 -11.53
N PRO A 95 -5.44 -8.43 -12.55
CA PRO A 95 -6.38 -7.96 -13.56
C PRO A 95 -7.75 -7.71 -12.91
N ARG A 96 -8.53 -6.80 -13.49
CA ARG A 96 -9.78 -6.30 -12.89
C ARG A 96 -10.77 -7.42 -12.55
N GLU A 97 -10.82 -8.46 -13.37
CA GLU A 97 -11.69 -9.63 -13.23
C GLU A 97 -11.30 -10.49 -12.02
N ARG A 98 -10.06 -10.37 -11.53
CA ARG A 98 -9.51 -11.10 -10.38
C ARG A 98 -9.21 -10.17 -9.19
N TYR A 99 -9.69 -8.93 -9.23
CA TYR A 99 -9.54 -8.02 -8.09
C TYR A 99 -10.44 -8.48 -6.94
N ASP A 100 -9.83 -8.92 -5.84
CA ASP A 100 -10.51 -9.33 -4.61
C ASP A 100 -9.74 -8.85 -3.38
N ARG A 101 -10.23 -7.75 -2.78
CA ARG A 101 -9.63 -7.18 -1.57
C ARG A 101 -9.71 -8.12 -0.37
N LYS A 102 -10.79 -8.89 -0.22
CA LYS A 102 -10.96 -9.81 0.92
C LYS A 102 -9.96 -10.97 0.81
N TYR A 103 -9.74 -11.49 -0.39
CA TYR A 103 -8.71 -12.49 -0.63
C TYR A 103 -7.32 -11.99 -0.24
N ASN A 104 -6.97 -10.76 -0.63
CA ASN A 104 -5.68 -10.15 -0.27
C ASN A 104 -5.51 -10.02 1.25
N LEU A 105 -6.54 -9.58 1.96
CA LEU A 105 -6.51 -9.47 3.42
C LEU A 105 -6.42 -10.84 4.11
N GLU A 106 -7.12 -11.85 3.61
CA GLU A 106 -7.00 -13.22 4.12
C GLU A 106 -5.59 -13.79 3.91
N LEU A 107 -4.91 -13.43 2.81
CA LEU A 107 -3.51 -13.78 2.60
C LEU A 107 -2.62 -13.16 3.69
N ILE A 108 -2.78 -11.86 3.98
CA ILE A 108 -2.04 -11.16 5.04
C ILE A 108 -2.33 -11.76 6.42
N LYS A 109 -3.60 -11.98 6.76
CA LYS A 109 -4.02 -12.63 8.02
C LYS A 109 -3.38 -14.00 8.20
N ARG A 110 -3.36 -14.83 7.14
CA ARG A 110 -2.70 -16.14 7.19
C ARG A 110 -1.18 -16.01 7.39
N ALA A 111 -0.55 -15.03 6.75
CA ALA A 111 0.88 -14.76 6.93
C ALA A 111 1.19 -14.35 8.38
N LEU A 112 0.38 -13.46 8.97
CA LEU A 112 0.49 -13.03 10.37
C LEU A 112 0.34 -14.21 11.34
N PHE A 113 -0.67 -15.05 11.14
CA PHE A 113 -0.90 -16.20 12.01
C PHE A 113 0.21 -17.25 11.89
N ARG A 114 0.59 -17.63 10.67
CA ARG A 114 1.60 -18.67 10.45
C ARG A 114 3.02 -18.23 10.80
N GLY A 115 3.36 -16.97 10.53
CA GLY A 115 4.69 -16.43 10.79
C GLY A 115 4.90 -16.02 12.24
N PHE A 116 3.86 -15.49 12.89
CA PHE A 116 4.01 -14.81 14.19
C PHE A 116 2.98 -15.24 15.24
N GLY A 117 2.07 -16.16 14.94
CA GLY A 117 1.00 -16.57 15.87
C GLY A 117 -0.06 -15.51 16.13
N VAL A 118 -0.03 -14.39 15.40
CA VAL A 118 -0.95 -13.26 15.59
C VAL A 118 -2.31 -13.61 14.99
N LYS A 119 -3.34 -13.63 15.84
CA LYS A 119 -4.74 -13.83 15.42
C LYS A 119 -5.36 -12.48 15.07
N SER A 120 -5.62 -12.25 13.78
CA SER A 120 -6.36 -11.07 13.30
C SER A 120 -7.71 -11.45 12.71
N ILE A 121 -8.63 -10.49 12.70
CA ILE A 121 -9.96 -10.56 12.07
C ILE A 121 -10.04 -9.51 10.98
N ILE A 122 -10.82 -9.78 9.93
CA ILE A 122 -11.12 -8.80 8.88
C ILE A 122 -12.52 -8.28 9.19
N ASN A 123 -12.65 -6.98 9.40
CA ASN A 123 -13.95 -6.38 9.73
C ASN A 123 -14.82 -6.16 8.47
N GLU A 124 -16.05 -5.65 8.66
CA GLU A 124 -16.99 -5.38 7.55
C GLU A 124 -16.49 -4.29 6.59
N ARG A 125 -15.68 -3.35 7.08
CA ARG A 125 -15.05 -2.27 6.29
C ARG A 125 -13.78 -2.73 5.57
N GLN A 126 -13.40 -3.99 5.76
CA GLN A 126 -12.19 -4.63 5.23
C GLN A 126 -10.91 -3.97 5.76
N ASP A 127 -10.93 -3.63 7.05
CA ASP A 127 -9.73 -3.32 7.85
C ASP A 127 -9.23 -4.58 8.57
#